data_AF-A0A9W8FEH7-F1
#
_entry.id   AF-A0A9W8FEH7-F1
#
_cell.length_a   1.000
_cell.length_b   1.000
_cell.length_c   1.000
_cell.angle_alpha   90.00
_cell.angle_beta   90.00
_cell.angle_gamma   90.00
#
_symmetry.space_group_name_H-M   'P 1'
#
loop_
_entity.id
_entity.type
_entity.pdbx_description
1 polymer ?
#
loop_
_entity_poly.entity_id
_entity_poly.type
_entity_poly.pdbx_seq_one_letter_code
_entity_poly.pdbx_strand_id
1 'polypeptide(L)'
;MYSLDVLVRLCAVESGLVKLQLDTYKRRQHTEEALNRAQRVQQVRHALAATIARVEAKKRIVERQAMLVEAASSVAEAYARREEPPLPVALEATAQDLVAKRRRVRQTRIIVEDLRAMLARERAACAAGLQHVFPMELGAAGWTICGEGLFAADDIATRAAGEQTALALGLVASAVDAAAKYLGASVRFPVVVRGARSALVNPMSQTLWPLFIGRAADRGRLRTAQRMLAVDVVQLLARLGVDDVDSWAIVANLAQLLMVIESASFA
;
A
#
# COMPACT_ATOMS: atom_id res chain seq x y z
N MET A 1 -82.99 75.41 -11.36
CA MET A 1 -83.26 75.16 -12.79
C MET A 1 -81.93 74.89 -13.46
N TYR A 2 -81.72 73.69 -13.99
CA TYR A 2 -80.51 73.37 -14.77
C TYR A 2 -80.67 73.91 -16.21
N SER A 3 -79.62 74.46 -16.81
CA SER A 3 -79.67 74.98 -18.18
C SER A 3 -79.75 73.83 -19.20
N LEU A 4 -80.46 74.05 -20.31
CA LEU A 4 -80.68 73.06 -21.36
C LEU A 4 -79.37 72.48 -21.91
N ASP A 5 -78.30 73.29 -21.96
CA ASP A 5 -76.97 72.91 -22.45
C ASP A 5 -76.30 71.85 -21.54
N VAL A 6 -76.60 71.86 -20.23
CA VAL A 6 -76.11 70.85 -19.29
C VAL A 6 -76.78 69.49 -19.51
N LEU A 7 -78.09 69.48 -19.82
CA LEU A 7 -78.83 68.24 -20.09
C LEU A 7 -78.39 67.56 -21.40
N VAL A 8 -78.14 68.34 -22.47
CA VAL A 8 -77.65 67.78 -23.75
C VAL A 8 -76.25 67.17 -23.59
N ARG A 9 -75.36 67.81 -22.83
CA ARG A 9 -74.03 67.26 -22.53
C ARG A 9 -74.11 65.99 -21.69
N LEU A 10 -75.01 65.91 -20.72
CA LEU A 10 -75.25 64.69 -19.93
C LEU A 10 -75.74 63.53 -20.82
N CYS A 11 -76.72 63.75 -21.69
CA CYS A 11 -77.18 62.72 -22.63
C CYS A 11 -76.08 62.24 -23.60
N ALA A 12 -75.21 63.14 -24.05
CA ALA A 12 -74.07 62.80 -24.90
C ALA A 12 -73.02 61.96 -24.14
N VAL A 13 -72.76 62.31 -22.88
CA VAL A 13 -71.86 61.54 -21.99
C VAL A 13 -72.46 60.16 -21.70
N GLU A 14 -73.74 60.06 -21.37
CA GLU A 14 -74.42 58.77 -21.15
C GLU A 14 -74.40 57.88 -22.39
N SER A 15 -74.70 58.45 -23.57
CA SER A 15 -74.62 57.73 -24.84
C SER A 15 -73.19 57.26 -25.16
N GLY A 16 -72.19 58.06 -24.82
CA GLY A 16 -70.77 57.70 -24.92
C GLY A 16 -70.39 56.56 -23.97
N LEU A 17 -70.90 56.60 -22.74
CA LEU A 17 -70.67 55.60 -21.71
C LEU A 17 -71.28 54.24 -22.09
N VAL A 18 -72.50 54.22 -22.66
CA VAL A 18 -73.15 53.01 -23.17
C VAL A 18 -72.37 52.40 -24.33
N LYS A 19 -71.87 53.22 -25.27
CA LYS A 19 -71.01 52.73 -26.35
C LYS A 19 -69.72 52.11 -25.81
N LEU A 20 -69.09 52.74 -24.82
CA LEU A 20 -67.86 52.25 -24.21
C LEU A 20 -68.08 50.95 -23.41
N GLN A 21 -69.23 50.81 -22.74
CA GLN A 21 -69.67 49.56 -22.12
C GLN A 21 -69.90 48.44 -23.16
N LEU A 22 -70.53 48.75 -24.29
CA LEU A 22 -70.75 47.77 -25.36
C LEU A 22 -69.42 47.33 -25.99
N ASP A 23 -68.51 48.26 -26.23
CA ASP A 23 -67.20 47.96 -26.81
C ASP A 23 -66.32 47.16 -25.84
N THR A 24 -66.35 47.47 -24.54
CA THR A 24 -65.66 46.66 -23.52
C THR A 24 -66.24 45.26 -23.40
N TYR A 25 -67.56 45.11 -23.52
CA TYR A 25 -68.21 43.79 -23.56
C TYR A 25 -67.78 42.98 -24.79
N LYS A 26 -67.79 43.57 -25.99
CA LYS A 26 -67.33 42.93 -27.22
C LYS A 26 -65.85 42.55 -27.15
N ARG A 27 -64.99 43.41 -26.59
CA ARG A 27 -63.57 43.09 -26.37
C ARG A 27 -63.40 41.92 -25.41
N ARG A 28 -64.18 41.85 -24.32
CA ARG A 28 -64.16 40.70 -23.38
C ARG A 28 -64.56 39.41 -24.07
N GLN A 29 -65.64 39.40 -24.86
CA GLN A 29 -66.05 38.23 -25.64
C GLN A 29 -64.94 37.78 -26.61
N HIS A 30 -64.34 38.71 -27.36
CA HIS A 30 -63.23 38.36 -28.26
C HIS A 30 -62.00 37.82 -27.51
N THR A 31 -61.68 38.36 -26.32
CA THR A 31 -60.57 37.83 -25.50
C THR A 31 -60.87 36.44 -24.95
N GLU A 32 -62.10 36.16 -24.53
CA GLU A 32 -62.50 34.83 -24.06
C GLU A 32 -62.47 33.79 -25.20
N GLU A 33 -62.96 34.17 -26.39
CA GLU A 33 -62.86 33.31 -27.57
C GLU A 33 -61.41 33.03 -27.96
N ALA A 34 -60.54 34.04 -27.94
CA ALA A 34 -59.12 33.88 -28.23
C ALA A 34 -58.44 32.97 -27.20
N LEU A 35 -58.78 33.11 -25.91
CA LEU A 35 -58.24 32.29 -24.83
C LEU A 35 -58.69 30.82 -24.95
N ASN A 36 -59.96 30.59 -25.27
CA ASN A 36 -60.50 29.25 -25.53
C ASN A 36 -59.84 28.59 -26.76
N ARG A 37 -59.59 29.35 -27.83
CA ARG A 37 -58.86 28.86 -29.01
C ARG A 37 -57.41 28.52 -28.66
N ALA A 38 -56.72 29.37 -27.90
CA ALA A 38 -55.35 29.13 -27.46
C ALA A 38 -55.24 27.86 -26.58
N GLN A 39 -56.19 27.67 -25.66
CA GLN A 39 -56.25 26.47 -24.83
C GLN A 39 -56.47 25.19 -25.66
N ARG A 40 -57.36 25.22 -26.65
CA ARG A 40 -57.57 24.07 -27.56
C ARG A 40 -56.32 23.74 -28.36
N VAL A 41 -55.62 24.76 -28.89
CA VAL A 41 -54.36 24.55 -29.61
C VAL A 41 -53.30 23.93 -28.70
N GLN A 42 -53.22 24.38 -27.44
CA GLN A 42 -52.28 23.83 -26.47
C GLN A 42 -52.59 22.37 -26.12
N GLN A 43 -53.87 22.01 -25.94
CA GLN A 43 -54.29 20.62 -25.73
C GLN A 43 -53.93 19.72 -26.91
N VAL A 44 -54.16 20.18 -28.15
CA VAL A 44 -53.78 19.44 -29.36
C VAL A 44 -52.26 19.27 -29.45
N ARG A 45 -51.48 20.30 -29.13
CA ARG A 45 -50.01 20.20 -29.11
C ARG A 45 -49.52 19.19 -28.08
N HIS A 46 -50.09 19.16 -26.88
CA HIS A 46 -49.72 18.16 -25.87
C HIS A 46 -50.11 16.73 -26.31
N ALA A 47 -51.28 16.56 -26.91
CA ALA A 47 -51.71 15.26 -27.46
C ALA A 47 -50.77 14.78 -28.58
N LEU A 48 -50.36 15.68 -29.48
CA LEU A 48 -49.42 15.36 -30.56
C LEU A 48 -48.01 15.02 -30.04
N ALA A 49 -47.52 15.75 -29.03
CA ALA A 49 -46.24 15.44 -28.40
C ALA A 49 -46.25 14.04 -27.76
N ALA A 50 -47.36 13.67 -27.10
CA ALA A 50 -47.53 12.35 -26.50
C ALA A 50 -47.58 11.22 -27.56
N THR A 51 -48.19 11.45 -28.72
CA THR A 51 -48.21 10.45 -29.80
C THR A 51 -46.85 10.31 -30.46
N ILE A 52 -46.12 11.40 -30.70
CA ILE A 52 -44.75 11.37 -31.23
C ILE A 52 -43.85 10.56 -30.30
N ALA A 53 -43.89 10.83 -28.98
CA ALA A 53 -43.10 10.09 -28.00
C ALA A 53 -43.41 8.58 -28.00
N ARG A 54 -44.68 8.20 -28.16
CA ARG A 54 -45.08 6.78 -28.28
C ARG A 54 -44.56 6.12 -29.55
N VAL A 55 -44.56 6.82 -30.67
CA VAL A 55 -44.05 6.30 -31.95
C VAL A 55 -42.54 6.11 -31.88
N GLU A 56 -41.81 7.08 -31.33
CA GLU A 56 -40.36 6.99 -31.14
C GLU A 56 -39.98 5.83 -30.20
N ALA A 57 -40.73 5.64 -29.10
CA ALA A 57 -40.53 4.52 -28.20
C ALA A 57 -40.72 3.16 -28.89
N LYS A 58 -41.78 3.03 -29.72
CA LYS A 58 -42.00 1.82 -30.52
C LYS A 58 -40.89 1.58 -31.54
N LYS A 59 -40.41 2.64 -32.20
CA LYS A 59 -39.30 2.52 -33.17
C LYS A 59 -38.03 1.98 -32.50
N ARG A 60 -37.68 2.49 -31.32
CA ARG A 60 -36.52 2.00 -30.53
C ARG A 60 -36.66 0.52 -30.12
N ILE A 61 -37.87 0.07 -29.83
CA ILE A 61 -38.11 -1.34 -29.49
C ILE A 61 -37.88 -2.23 -30.72
N VAL A 62 -38.39 -1.82 -31.89
CA VAL A 62 -38.21 -2.57 -33.14
C VAL A 62 -36.73 -2.61 -33.55
N GLU A 63 -36.02 -1.48 -33.45
CA GLU A 63 -34.57 -1.43 -33.74
C GLU A 63 -33.76 -2.36 -32.81
N ARG A 64 -34.09 -2.40 -31.52
CA ARG A 64 -33.45 -3.35 -30.57
C ARG A 64 -33.77 -4.79 -30.90
N GLN A 65 -35.01 -5.09 -31.30
CA GLN A 65 -35.40 -6.44 -31.70
C GLN A 65 -34.65 -6.89 -32.95
N ALA A 66 -34.47 -6.02 -33.94
CA ALA A 66 -33.68 -6.32 -35.14
C ALA A 66 -32.21 -6.64 -34.78
N MET A 67 -31.58 -5.82 -33.93
CA MET A 67 -30.20 -6.07 -33.45
C MET A 67 -30.07 -7.40 -32.71
N LEU A 68 -31.06 -7.78 -31.90
CA LEU A 68 -31.03 -9.05 -31.18
C LEU A 68 -31.17 -10.26 -32.11
N VAL A 69 -31.95 -10.15 -33.18
CA VAL A 69 -32.08 -11.22 -34.19
C VAL A 69 -30.77 -11.41 -34.94
N GLU A 70 -30.10 -10.31 -35.31
CA GLU A 70 -28.79 -10.36 -35.98
C GLU A 70 -27.66 -10.87 -35.06
N ALA A 71 -27.70 -10.50 -33.78
CA ALA A 71 -26.81 -11.07 -32.77
C ALA A 71 -27.06 -12.58 -32.58
N ALA A 72 -28.31 -13.02 -32.58
CA ALA A 72 -28.64 -14.44 -32.46
C ALA A 72 -28.18 -15.24 -33.69
N SER A 73 -28.31 -14.69 -34.90
CA SER A 73 -27.85 -15.38 -36.12
C SER A 73 -26.32 -15.49 -36.18
N SER A 74 -25.60 -14.42 -35.81
CA SER A 74 -24.13 -14.46 -35.77
C SER A 74 -23.59 -15.44 -34.72
N VAL A 75 -24.25 -15.55 -33.56
CA VAL A 75 -23.93 -16.55 -32.55
C VAL A 75 -24.23 -17.96 -33.07
N ALA A 76 -25.39 -18.19 -33.68
CA ALA A 76 -25.74 -19.49 -34.26
C ALA A 76 -24.74 -19.94 -35.34
N GLU A 77 -24.29 -19.02 -36.20
CA GLU A 77 -23.23 -19.28 -37.18
C GLU A 77 -21.87 -19.60 -36.54
N ALA A 78 -21.50 -18.90 -35.45
CA ALA A 78 -20.26 -19.17 -34.73
C ALA A 78 -20.28 -20.55 -34.05
N TYR A 79 -21.44 -20.99 -33.54
CA TYR A 79 -21.63 -22.34 -33.03
C TYR A 79 -21.60 -23.39 -34.15
N ALA A 80 -22.21 -23.12 -35.31
CA ALA A 80 -22.20 -24.05 -36.44
C ALA A 80 -20.82 -24.24 -37.07
N ARG A 81 -19.93 -23.25 -36.96
CA ARG A 81 -18.52 -23.32 -37.44
C ARG A 81 -17.54 -23.90 -36.41
N ARG A 82 -17.97 -24.09 -35.16
CA ARG A 82 -17.15 -24.75 -34.14
C ARG A 82 -17.24 -26.26 -34.36
N GLU A 83 -16.27 -26.81 -35.08
CA GLU A 83 -15.96 -28.23 -34.98
C GLU A 83 -15.46 -28.48 -33.55
N GLU A 84 -16.36 -28.88 -32.65
CA GLU A 84 -15.97 -29.40 -31.36
C GLU A 84 -15.12 -30.66 -31.60
N PRO A 85 -13.86 -30.70 -31.16
CA PRO A 85 -13.10 -31.94 -31.23
C PRO A 85 -13.89 -32.99 -30.42
N PRO A 86 -13.98 -34.23 -30.91
CA PRO A 86 -14.74 -35.27 -30.21
C PRO A 86 -14.26 -35.34 -28.75
N LEU A 87 -15.21 -35.25 -27.80
CA LEU A 87 -15.00 -35.27 -26.34
C LEU A 87 -13.81 -36.11 -25.83
N PRO A 88 -13.55 -37.34 -26.30
CA PRO A 88 -12.37 -38.11 -25.89
C PRO A 88 -11.02 -37.42 -26.18
N VAL A 89 -10.85 -36.74 -27.30
CA VAL A 89 -9.59 -36.09 -27.70
C VAL A 89 -9.31 -34.85 -26.84
N ALA A 90 -10.35 -34.10 -26.47
CA ALA A 90 -10.22 -32.95 -25.57
C ALA A 90 -9.89 -33.37 -24.13
N LEU A 91 -10.43 -34.50 -23.67
CA LEU A 91 -10.13 -35.07 -22.36
C LEU A 91 -8.69 -35.61 -22.28
N GLU A 92 -8.20 -36.24 -23.34
CA GLU A 92 -6.82 -36.72 -23.41
C GLU A 92 -5.81 -35.57 -23.45
N ALA A 93 -6.07 -34.52 -24.25
CA ALA A 93 -5.22 -33.34 -24.32
C ALA A 93 -5.15 -32.59 -22.98
N THR A 94 -6.29 -32.44 -22.29
CA THR A 94 -6.32 -31.83 -20.95
C THR A 94 -5.65 -32.71 -19.90
N ALA A 95 -5.78 -34.03 -19.96
CA ALA A 95 -5.08 -34.95 -19.08
C ALA A 95 -3.55 -34.88 -19.30
N GLN A 96 -3.08 -34.82 -20.54
CA GLN A 96 -1.67 -34.66 -20.87
C GLN A 96 -1.11 -33.32 -20.38
N ASP A 97 -1.86 -32.22 -20.55
CA ASP A 97 -1.47 -30.90 -20.04
C ASP A 97 -1.41 -30.87 -18.50
N LEU A 98 -2.35 -31.51 -17.81
CA LEU A 98 -2.32 -31.65 -16.34
C LEU A 98 -1.11 -32.47 -15.88
N VAL A 99 -0.76 -33.54 -16.58
CA VAL A 99 0.45 -34.33 -16.29
C VAL A 99 1.72 -33.49 -16.50
N ALA A 100 1.79 -32.71 -17.59
CA ALA A 100 2.90 -31.81 -17.88
C ALA A 100 3.04 -30.71 -16.81
N LYS A 101 1.94 -30.09 -16.40
CA LYS A 101 1.90 -29.09 -15.31
C LYS A 101 2.34 -29.69 -13.98
N ARG A 102 1.87 -30.90 -13.64
CA ARG A 102 2.31 -31.62 -12.43
C ARG A 102 3.80 -31.92 -12.45
N ARG A 103 4.36 -32.30 -13.60
CA ARG A 103 5.81 -32.52 -13.76
C ARG A 103 6.58 -31.22 -13.55
N ARG A 104 6.12 -30.10 -14.13
CA ARG A 104 6.73 -28.77 -13.91
C ARG A 104 6.72 -28.37 -12.45
N VAL A 105 5.58 -28.49 -11.76
CA VAL A 105 5.48 -28.15 -10.33
C VAL A 105 6.43 -28.99 -9.49
N ARG A 106 6.56 -30.30 -9.78
CA ARG A 106 7.54 -31.16 -9.12
C ARG A 106 8.97 -30.71 -9.37
N GLN A 107 9.32 -30.40 -10.62
CA GLN A 107 10.65 -29.89 -10.98
C GLN A 107 10.95 -28.56 -10.29
N THR A 108 10.02 -27.61 -10.31
CA THR A 108 10.18 -26.32 -9.62
C THR A 108 10.34 -26.52 -8.12
N ARG A 109 9.60 -27.45 -7.52
CA ARG A 109 9.74 -27.77 -6.09
C ARG A 109 11.15 -28.29 -5.77
N ILE A 110 11.66 -29.23 -6.56
CA ILE A 110 13.04 -29.75 -6.39
C ILE A 110 14.05 -28.61 -6.52
N ILE A 111 13.93 -27.78 -7.56
CA ILE A 111 14.82 -26.64 -7.77
C ILE A 111 14.78 -25.66 -6.58
N VAL A 112 13.59 -25.39 -6.03
CA VAL A 112 13.45 -24.50 -4.86
C VAL A 112 14.06 -25.13 -3.60
N GLU A 113 13.87 -26.43 -3.40
CA GLU A 113 14.50 -27.18 -2.29
C GLU A 113 16.03 -27.16 -2.41
N ASP A 114 16.57 -27.39 -3.61
CA ASP A 114 18.01 -27.32 -3.90
C ASP A 114 18.57 -25.90 -3.68
N LEU A 115 17.89 -24.87 -4.18
CA LEU A 115 18.29 -23.47 -3.99
C LEU A 115 18.26 -23.06 -2.52
N ARG A 116 17.29 -23.54 -1.74
CA ARG A 116 17.26 -23.33 -0.28
C ARG A 116 18.45 -23.98 0.39
N ALA A 117 18.77 -25.23 0.03
CA ALA A 117 19.93 -25.93 0.57
C ALA A 117 21.26 -25.24 0.19
N MET A 118 21.39 -24.76 -1.04
CA MET A 118 22.57 -23.99 -1.48
C MET A 118 22.70 -22.68 -0.70
N LEU A 119 21.62 -21.90 -0.59
CA LEU A 119 21.60 -20.68 0.21
C LEU A 119 21.96 -20.94 1.66
N ALA A 120 21.46 -22.03 2.24
CA ALA A 120 21.79 -22.42 3.59
C ALA A 120 23.30 -22.72 3.75
N ARG A 121 23.91 -23.47 2.82
CA ARG A 121 25.37 -23.73 2.85
C ARG A 121 26.22 -22.46 2.75
N GLU A 122 25.89 -21.58 1.81
CA GLU A 122 26.56 -20.29 1.67
C GLU A 122 26.42 -19.45 2.94
N ARG A 123 25.24 -19.55 3.55
CA ARG A 123 24.95 -18.89 4.80
C ARG A 123 25.83 -19.40 5.96
N ALA A 124 25.91 -20.70 6.14
CA ALA A 124 26.81 -21.31 7.11
C ALA A 124 28.28 -20.91 6.86
N ALA A 125 28.73 -20.95 5.61
CA ALA A 125 30.10 -20.58 5.25
C ALA A 125 30.41 -19.12 5.58
N CYS A 126 29.47 -18.20 5.34
CA CYS A 126 29.60 -16.79 5.70
C CYS A 126 29.63 -16.59 7.23
N ALA A 127 28.77 -17.29 7.98
CA ALA A 127 28.77 -17.23 9.44
C ALA A 127 30.10 -17.75 10.04
N ALA A 128 30.59 -18.88 9.55
CA ALA A 128 31.89 -19.42 9.92
C ALA A 128 33.04 -18.47 9.54
N GLY A 129 32.96 -17.84 8.37
CA GLY A 129 33.90 -16.80 7.94
C GLY A 129 33.90 -15.59 8.88
N LEU A 130 32.73 -15.13 9.33
CA LEU A 130 32.61 -14.05 10.31
C LEU A 130 33.18 -14.45 11.68
N GLN A 131 32.95 -15.68 12.14
CA GLN A 131 33.56 -16.19 13.38
C GLN A 131 35.09 -16.25 13.28
N HIS A 132 35.63 -16.59 12.11
CA HIS A 132 37.08 -16.58 11.89
C HIS A 132 37.66 -15.17 11.87
N VAL A 133 36.96 -14.19 11.29
CA VAL A 133 37.41 -12.78 11.26
C VAL A 133 37.27 -12.11 12.63
N PHE A 134 36.23 -12.47 13.38
CA PHE A 134 35.93 -11.94 14.70
C PHE A 134 35.85 -13.07 15.72
N PRO A 135 36.98 -13.69 16.10
CA PRO A 135 36.97 -14.79 17.07
C PRO A 135 36.44 -14.28 18.41
N MET A 136 35.44 -14.98 18.94
CA MET A 136 34.79 -14.68 20.21
C MET A 136 35.02 -15.84 21.17
N GLU A 137 35.78 -15.59 22.23
CA GLU A 137 36.25 -16.63 23.14
C GLU A 137 35.91 -16.28 24.58
N LEU A 138 35.54 -17.31 25.36
CA LEU A 138 35.35 -17.19 26.80
C LEU A 138 36.71 -17.35 27.49
N GLY A 139 37.27 -16.23 27.93
CA GLY A 139 38.50 -16.20 28.73
C GLY A 139 38.22 -16.24 30.24
N ALA A 140 39.30 -16.22 31.03
CA ALA A 140 39.23 -16.22 32.50
C ALA A 140 38.51 -14.99 33.09
N ALA A 141 38.55 -13.85 32.39
CA ALA A 141 37.91 -12.60 32.81
C ALA A 141 36.52 -12.38 32.16
N GLY A 142 36.03 -13.35 31.38
CA GLY A 142 34.78 -13.25 30.62
C GLY A 142 34.99 -13.32 29.11
N TRP A 143 33.95 -12.95 28.36
CA TRP A 143 33.94 -13.00 26.90
C TRP A 143 34.85 -11.93 26.29
N THR A 144 35.61 -12.33 25.28
CA THR A 144 36.53 -11.47 24.52
C THR A 144 36.23 -11.55 23.02
N ILE A 145 36.58 -10.50 22.28
CA ILE A 145 36.49 -10.46 20.81
C ILE A 145 37.86 -10.09 20.25
N CYS A 146 38.42 -10.93 19.38
CA CYS A 146 39.78 -10.80 18.88
C CYS A 146 40.84 -10.66 19.99
N GLY A 147 40.63 -11.34 21.12
CA GLY A 147 41.49 -11.26 22.31
C GLY A 147 41.26 -10.01 23.18
N GLU A 148 40.36 -9.11 22.78
CA GLU A 148 40.07 -7.88 23.52
C GLU A 148 38.85 -8.04 24.44
N GLY A 149 39.04 -7.68 25.71
CA GLY A 149 38.00 -7.75 26.73
C GLY A 149 37.04 -6.57 26.66
N LEU A 150 35.75 -6.84 26.91
CA LEU A 150 34.73 -5.82 27.04
C LEU A 150 34.52 -5.47 28.52
N PHE A 151 34.83 -4.24 28.91
CA PHE A 151 34.55 -3.74 30.25
C PHE A 151 33.23 -2.95 30.28
N ALA A 152 32.48 -3.04 31.38
CA ALA A 152 31.37 -2.14 31.60
C ALA A 152 31.89 -0.70 31.72
N ALA A 153 31.11 0.28 31.28
CA ALA A 153 31.53 1.69 31.32
C ALA A 153 31.98 2.19 32.70
N ASP A 154 31.48 1.56 33.77
CA ASP A 154 31.78 1.88 35.16
C ASP A 154 33.09 1.27 35.67
N ASP A 155 33.51 0.15 35.08
CA ASP A 155 34.71 -0.60 35.48
C ASP A 155 35.97 -0.09 34.78
N ILE A 156 35.83 0.88 33.87
CA ILE A 156 36.96 1.49 33.15
C ILE A 156 37.71 2.44 34.09
N ALA A 157 38.67 1.87 34.82
CA ALA A 157 39.53 2.59 35.75
C ALA A 157 40.72 3.28 35.07
N THR A 158 41.28 2.68 34.01
CA THR A 158 42.49 3.17 33.34
C THR A 158 42.23 3.60 31.90
N ARG A 159 43.07 4.49 31.38
CA ARG A 159 43.00 4.91 29.97
C ARG A 159 43.23 3.72 29.02
N ALA A 160 44.17 2.83 29.36
CA ALA A 160 44.44 1.62 28.59
C ALA A 160 43.19 0.72 28.50
N ALA A 161 42.50 0.48 29.62
CA ALA A 161 41.24 -0.28 29.62
C ALA A 161 40.15 0.42 28.80
N GLY A 162 40.12 1.75 28.79
CA GLY A 162 39.19 2.52 27.96
C GLY A 162 39.45 2.41 26.46
N GLU A 163 40.71 2.44 26.05
CA GLU A 163 41.12 2.24 24.65
C GLU A 163 40.87 0.79 24.21
N GLN A 164 41.13 -0.18 25.09
CA GLN A 164 40.83 -1.60 24.86
C GLN A 164 39.32 -1.84 24.67
N THR A 165 38.50 -1.31 25.60
CA THR A 165 37.03 -1.42 25.50
C THR A 165 36.50 -0.77 24.23
N ALA A 166 37.07 0.37 23.85
CA ALA A 166 36.68 1.08 22.64
C ALA A 166 37.01 0.27 21.36
N LEU A 167 38.17 -0.39 21.34
CA LEU A 167 38.54 -1.30 20.26
C LEU A 167 37.60 -2.50 20.20
N ALA A 168 37.36 -3.17 21.34
CA ALA A 168 36.44 -4.30 21.45
C ALA A 168 35.03 -3.92 20.96
N LEU A 169 34.47 -2.80 21.42
CA LEU A 169 33.17 -2.31 20.96
C LEU A 169 33.16 -1.97 19.47
N GLY A 170 34.26 -1.42 18.94
CA GLY A 170 34.42 -1.18 17.51
C GLY A 170 34.36 -2.47 16.68
N LEU A 171 35.01 -3.53 17.16
CA LEU A 171 34.98 -4.85 16.54
C LEU A 171 33.59 -5.47 16.63
N VAL A 172 32.93 -5.41 17.79
CA VAL A 172 31.54 -5.88 17.97
C VAL A 172 30.63 -5.14 17.00
N ALA A 173 30.73 -3.81 16.92
CA ALA A 173 29.85 -3.02 16.07
C ALA A 173 30.10 -3.32 14.57
N SER A 174 31.35 -3.59 14.17
CA SER A 174 31.68 -4.06 12.82
C SER A 174 31.09 -5.45 12.54
N ALA A 175 31.15 -6.36 13.50
CA ALA A 175 30.59 -7.70 13.36
C ALA A 175 29.05 -7.67 13.30
N VAL A 176 28.40 -6.81 14.09
CA VAL A 176 26.96 -6.58 14.04
C VAL A 176 26.52 -6.00 12.69
N ASP A 177 27.23 -5.00 12.17
CA ASP A 177 26.93 -4.43 10.85
C ASP A 177 27.11 -5.47 9.73
N ALA A 178 28.15 -6.29 9.80
CA ALA A 178 28.38 -7.38 8.85
C ALA A 178 27.27 -8.45 8.94
N ALA A 179 26.92 -8.89 10.14
CA ALA A 179 25.85 -9.86 10.37
C ALA A 179 24.47 -9.32 9.91
N ALA A 180 24.18 -8.05 10.19
CA ALA A 180 22.95 -7.39 9.77
C ALA A 180 22.82 -7.32 8.24
N LYS A 181 23.87 -6.86 7.54
CA LYS A 181 23.92 -6.82 6.08
C LYS A 181 23.70 -8.20 5.47
N TYR A 182 24.35 -9.19 6.04
CA TYR A 182 24.26 -10.56 5.60
C TYR A 182 22.86 -11.17 5.83
N LEU A 183 22.21 -10.87 6.96
CA LEU A 183 20.83 -11.26 7.23
C LEU A 183 19.78 -10.46 6.44
N GLY A 184 20.19 -9.43 5.66
CA GLY A 184 19.26 -8.50 5.02
C GLY A 184 18.41 -7.73 6.05
N ALA A 185 18.94 -7.56 7.26
CA ALA A 185 18.26 -7.06 8.43
C ALA A 185 18.64 -5.60 8.69
N SER A 186 17.65 -4.70 8.77
CA SER A 186 17.92 -3.35 9.31
C SER A 186 18.07 -3.42 10.83
N VAL A 187 19.18 -2.90 11.33
CA VAL A 187 19.41 -2.61 12.77
C VAL A 187 18.71 -1.31 13.16
N ARG A 188 18.40 -1.15 14.45
CA ARG A 188 17.72 0.03 14.98
C ARG A 188 18.69 1.21 15.15
N PHE A 189 19.94 0.93 15.50
CA PHE A 189 20.98 1.95 15.66
C PHE A 189 22.13 1.70 14.67
N PRO A 190 22.08 2.29 13.46
CA PRO A 190 23.13 2.12 12.47
C PRO A 190 24.52 2.46 13.00
N VAL A 191 25.49 1.61 12.68
CA VAL A 191 26.88 1.74 13.14
C VAL A 191 27.70 2.55 12.13
N VAL A 192 28.47 3.51 12.63
CA VAL A 192 29.57 4.15 11.89
C VAL A 192 30.88 3.52 12.35
N VAL A 193 31.35 2.52 11.58
CA VAL A 193 32.55 1.74 11.92
C VAL A 193 33.81 2.57 11.67
N ARG A 194 34.61 2.78 12.73
CA ARG A 194 35.89 3.51 12.71
C ARG A 194 36.89 2.91 13.71
N GLY A 195 36.98 1.56 13.77
CA GLY A 195 37.82 0.86 14.75
C GLY A 195 37.50 1.29 16.18
N ALA A 196 38.51 1.68 16.95
CA ALA A 196 38.33 2.19 18.32
C ALA A 196 37.58 3.53 18.43
N ARG A 197 37.24 4.20 17.32
CA ARG A 197 36.47 5.45 17.29
C ARG A 197 35.08 5.27 16.69
N SER A 198 34.59 4.04 16.68
CA SER A 198 33.25 3.72 16.19
C SER A 198 32.15 4.42 17.01
N ALA A 199 31.01 4.67 16.38
CA ALA A 199 29.86 5.32 17.00
C ALA A 199 28.57 4.76 16.44
N LEU A 200 27.49 4.89 17.20
CA LEU A 200 26.13 4.57 16.77
C LEU A 200 25.39 5.85 16.40
N VAL A 201 24.49 5.75 15.42
CA VAL A 201 23.57 6.83 15.05
C VAL A 201 22.20 6.49 15.63
N ASN A 202 21.63 7.40 16.42
CA ASN A 202 20.21 7.31 16.74
C ASN A 202 19.41 7.93 15.58
N PRO A 203 18.61 7.14 14.84
CA PRO A 203 17.89 7.67 13.67
C PRO A 203 16.83 8.71 14.04
N MET A 204 16.30 8.68 15.26
CA MET A 204 15.25 9.61 15.70
C MET A 204 15.80 11.01 16.00
N SER A 205 16.96 11.07 16.65
CA SER A 205 17.59 12.33 17.04
C SER A 205 18.72 12.78 16.11
N GLN A 206 19.13 11.91 15.18
CA GLN A 206 20.33 12.06 14.35
C GLN A 206 21.61 12.31 15.16
N THR A 207 21.62 11.92 16.44
CA THR A 207 22.76 12.12 17.32
C THR A 207 23.71 10.93 17.27
N LEU A 208 25.01 11.23 17.31
CA LEU A 208 26.08 10.25 17.39
C LEU A 208 26.33 9.86 18.86
N TRP A 209 26.38 8.56 19.10
CA TRP A 209 26.67 7.95 20.38
C TRP A 209 28.02 7.23 20.29
N PRO A 210 29.10 7.81 20.85
CA PRO A 210 30.43 7.24 20.71
C PRO A 210 30.55 5.93 21.50
N LEU A 211 31.20 4.93 20.91
CA LEU A 211 31.55 3.66 21.56
C LEU A 211 32.93 3.74 22.25
N PHE A 212 33.39 4.94 22.56
CA PHE A 212 34.67 5.21 23.18
C PHE A 212 34.56 6.35 24.18
N ILE A 213 35.48 6.39 25.15
CA ILE A 213 35.60 7.50 26.09
C ILE A 213 36.60 8.50 25.53
N GLY A 214 36.12 9.69 25.15
CA GLY A 214 36.97 10.82 24.81
C GLY A 214 37.40 11.60 26.05
N ARG A 215 36.44 11.84 26.95
CA ARG A 215 36.60 12.52 28.24
C ARG A 215 35.88 11.75 29.34
N ALA A 216 36.27 11.90 30.59
CA ALA A 216 35.62 11.21 31.73
C ALA A 216 34.10 11.45 31.80
N ALA A 217 33.63 12.63 31.38
CA ALA A 217 32.20 12.96 31.29
C ALA A 217 31.42 12.13 30.25
N ASP A 218 32.10 11.47 29.31
CA ASP A 218 31.46 10.67 28.25
C ASP A 218 31.05 9.27 28.73
N ARG A 219 31.37 8.86 29.97
CA ARG A 219 31.01 7.53 30.51
C ARG A 219 29.52 7.24 30.43
N GLY A 220 28.67 8.22 30.73
CA GLY A 220 27.22 8.07 30.60
C GLY A 220 26.77 7.85 29.15
N ARG A 221 27.44 8.51 28.18
CA ARG A 221 27.17 8.33 26.75
C ARG A 221 27.63 6.97 26.25
N LEU A 222 28.81 6.52 26.70
CA LEU A 222 29.30 5.17 26.41
C LEU A 222 28.32 4.11 26.93
N ARG A 223 27.86 4.23 28.17
CA ARG A 223 26.92 3.26 28.77
C ARG A 223 25.63 3.16 27.94
N THR A 224 25.09 4.30 27.51
CA THR A 224 23.93 4.32 26.61
C THR A 224 24.24 3.70 25.25
N ALA A 225 25.41 3.99 24.67
CA ALA A 225 25.83 3.40 23.40
C ALA A 225 25.98 1.88 23.49
N GLN A 226 26.57 1.35 24.57
CA GLN A 226 26.65 -0.09 24.85
C GLN A 226 25.26 -0.73 24.90
N ARG A 227 24.29 -0.09 25.57
CA ARG A 227 22.90 -0.58 25.62
C ARG A 227 22.22 -0.55 24.25
N MET A 228 22.46 0.48 23.45
CA MET A 228 21.93 0.56 22.08
C MET A 228 22.47 -0.60 21.22
N LEU A 229 23.78 -0.85 21.30
CA LEU A 229 24.41 -1.96 20.59
C LEU A 229 23.86 -3.32 21.05
N ALA A 230 23.69 -3.50 22.36
CA ALA A 230 23.07 -4.69 22.93
C ALA A 230 21.66 -4.94 22.38
N VAL A 231 20.85 -3.88 22.28
CA VAL A 231 19.49 -3.96 21.70
C VAL A 231 19.53 -4.41 20.24
N ASP A 232 20.48 -3.93 19.45
CA ASP A 232 20.62 -4.38 18.06
C ASP A 232 20.99 -5.87 17.98
N VAL A 233 21.90 -6.36 18.84
CA VAL A 233 22.25 -7.80 18.89
C VAL A 233 21.03 -8.64 19.28
N VAL A 234 20.31 -8.24 20.34
CA VAL A 234 19.10 -8.94 20.78
C VAL A 234 18.02 -8.92 19.70
N GLN A 235 17.86 -7.80 18.98
CA GLN A 235 16.93 -7.72 17.85
C GLN A 235 17.29 -8.71 16.74
N LEU A 236 18.58 -8.88 16.43
CA LEU A 236 19.03 -9.85 15.42
C LEU A 236 18.78 -11.29 15.89
N LEU A 237 19.01 -11.60 17.17
CA LEU A 237 18.71 -12.90 17.77
C LEU A 237 17.21 -13.22 17.77
N ALA A 238 16.36 -12.27 18.16
CA ALA A 238 14.91 -12.42 18.15
C ALA A 238 14.37 -12.70 16.73
N ARG A 239 15.01 -12.14 15.69
CA ARG A 239 14.67 -12.47 14.29
C ARG A 239 14.94 -13.92 13.91
N LEU A 240 15.85 -14.59 14.62
CA LEU A 240 16.14 -16.02 14.47
C LEU A 240 15.36 -16.88 15.47
N GLY A 241 14.45 -16.30 16.26
CA GLY A 241 13.63 -17.00 17.24
C GLY A 241 14.33 -17.29 18.57
N VAL A 242 15.39 -16.54 18.91
CA VAL A 242 16.09 -16.67 20.19
C VAL A 242 15.69 -15.51 21.10
N ASP A 243 14.87 -15.80 22.11
CA ASP A 243 14.26 -14.77 22.95
C ASP A 243 14.79 -14.72 24.40
N ASP A 244 15.42 -15.81 24.89
CA ASP A 244 15.96 -15.89 26.27
C ASP A 244 17.46 -15.59 26.28
N VAL A 245 17.79 -14.30 26.35
CA VAL A 245 19.16 -13.82 26.18
C VAL A 245 19.47 -12.73 27.20
N ASP A 246 20.61 -12.83 27.89
CA ASP A 246 21.08 -11.75 28.75
C ASP A 246 21.53 -10.55 27.92
N SER A 247 20.73 -9.48 27.94
CA SER A 247 21.01 -8.25 27.19
C SER A 247 22.39 -7.62 27.48
N TRP A 248 23.01 -7.89 28.64
CA TRP A 248 24.31 -7.32 28.98
C TRP A 248 25.49 -8.11 28.41
N ALA A 249 25.29 -9.37 28.06
CA ALA A 249 26.33 -10.26 27.55
C ALA A 249 26.55 -10.09 26.03
N ILE A 250 26.81 -8.86 25.56
CA ILE A 250 26.84 -8.49 24.13
C ILE A 250 27.68 -9.44 23.27
N VAL A 251 28.90 -9.77 23.73
CA VAL A 251 29.83 -10.63 22.98
C VAL A 251 29.34 -12.08 22.97
N ALA A 252 28.83 -12.59 24.09
CA ALA A 252 28.25 -13.93 24.17
C ALA A 252 27.06 -14.07 23.22
N ASN A 253 26.18 -13.07 23.21
CA ASN A 253 25.00 -13.02 22.36
C ASN A 253 25.38 -12.94 20.88
N LEU A 254 26.43 -12.19 20.55
CA LEU A 254 26.94 -12.13 19.19
C LEU A 254 27.56 -13.47 18.76
N ALA A 255 28.28 -14.16 19.64
CA ALA A 255 28.78 -15.50 19.38
C ALA A 255 27.62 -16.49 19.15
N GLN A 256 26.61 -16.45 20.01
CA GLN A 256 25.39 -17.25 19.86
C GLN A 256 24.67 -16.92 18.55
N LEU A 257 24.57 -15.65 18.16
CA LEU A 257 23.97 -15.24 16.89
C LEU A 257 24.67 -15.92 15.71
N LEU A 258 26.00 -15.85 15.66
CA LEU A 258 26.76 -16.48 14.58
C LEU A 258 26.62 -18.01 14.59
N MET A 259 26.60 -18.65 15.76
CA MET A 259 26.36 -20.09 15.88
C MET A 259 24.95 -20.49 15.43
N VAL A 260 23.94 -19.67 15.71
CA VAL A 260 22.56 -19.91 15.27
C VAL A 260 22.44 -19.76 13.77
N ILE A 261 23.10 -18.77 13.16
CA ILE A 261 23.12 -18.63 11.69
C ILE A 261 23.78 -19.84 11.04
N GLU A 262 24.88 -20.32 11.62
CA GLU A 262 25.58 -21.51 11.14
C GLU A 262 24.73 -22.78 11.25
N SER A 263 24.03 -22.98 12.38
CA SER A 263 23.20 -24.16 12.62
C SER A 263 21.83 -24.13 11.92
N ALA A 264 21.19 -22.96 11.81
CA ALA A 264 19.94 -22.76 11.08
C ALA A 264 20.07 -23.01 9.58
N SER A 265 21.30 -23.14 9.10
CA SER A 265 21.61 -23.51 7.72
C SER A 265 21.49 -25.01 7.43
N PHE A 266 21.10 -25.82 8.41
CA PHE A 266 20.89 -27.27 8.26
C PHE A 266 19.41 -27.71 8.36
N ALA A 267 18.48 -26.78 8.57
CA ALA A 267 17.03 -27.03 8.64
C ALA A 267 16.31 -26.53 7.38
#